data_AF-H7ENQ2-F1
#
_entry.id   AF-H7ENQ2-F1
#
_cell.length_a   1.000
_cell.length_b   1.000
_cell.length_c   1.000
_cell.angle_alpha   90.00
_cell.angle_beta   90.00
_cell.angle_gamma   90.00
#
_symmetry.space_group_name_H-M   'P 1'
#
loop_
_entity.id
_entity.type
_entity.pdbx_description
1 polymer ?
#
loop_
_entity_poly.entity_id
_entity_poly.type
_entity_poly.pdbx_seq_one_letter_code
_entity_poly.pdbx_strand_id
1 'polypeptide(L)'
;MNLAFLRRYEDGNPSLKTHVIVYLFALLIPVLLIINAFQADKFTKLRDEVEDMQKEQVEMVEKNRELISEISVLSSSDRIERIAERDLGMHKAKKEEIVRVEIKSK
;
A
#
# COMPACT_ATOMS: atom_id res chain seq x y z
N MET A 1 45.93 -23.58 -44.30
CA MET A 1 45.54 -23.31 -42.89
C MET A 1 45.45 -24.67 -42.20
N ASN A 2 46.47 -25.01 -41.41
CA ASN A 2 46.77 -26.39 -41.05
C ASN A 2 46.05 -26.79 -39.75
N LEU A 3 45.27 -27.88 -39.77
CA LEU A 3 44.55 -28.40 -38.59
C LEU A 3 45.48 -28.76 -37.42
N ALA A 4 46.79 -28.92 -37.67
CA ALA A 4 47.79 -29.09 -36.63
C ALA A 4 47.94 -27.87 -35.70
N PHE A 5 47.62 -26.66 -36.17
CA PHE A 5 47.75 -25.44 -35.37
C PHE A 5 46.64 -25.32 -34.31
N LEU A 6 45.43 -25.79 -34.63
CA LEU A 6 44.30 -25.78 -33.69
C LEU A 6 44.45 -26.87 -32.61
N ARG A 7 45.08 -28.00 -32.93
CA ARG A 7 45.39 -29.04 -31.94
C ARG A 7 46.46 -28.61 -30.93
N ARG A 8 47.36 -27.70 -31.31
CA ARG A 8 48.39 -27.14 -30.42
C ARG A 8 47.82 -26.21 -29.35
N TYR A 9 46.63 -25.63 -29.57
CA TYR A 9 45.94 -24.79 -28.59
C TYR A 9 45.16 -25.62 -27.55
N GLU A 10 44.84 -26.87 -27.88
CA GLU A 10 44.18 -27.81 -26.99
C GLU A 10 45.14 -28.43 -25.96
N ASP A 11 46.41 -28.63 -26.37
CA ASP A 11 47.59 -28.95 -25.53
C ASP A 11 48.07 -27.76 -24.67
N GLY A 12 47.16 -26.87 -24.30
CA GLY A 12 47.41 -25.83 -23.30
C GLY A 12 47.77 -26.47 -21.96
N ASN A 13 49.01 -26.22 -21.53
CA ASN A 13 49.64 -26.65 -20.28
C ASN A 13 48.61 -26.93 -19.16
N PRO A 14 48.51 -28.16 -18.64
CA PRO A 14 47.47 -28.52 -17.66
C PRO A 14 47.54 -27.65 -16.39
N SER A 15 48.72 -27.14 -16.03
CA SER A 15 48.92 -26.19 -14.94
C SER A 15 48.20 -24.85 -15.14
N LEU A 16 48.16 -24.32 -16.36
CA LEU A 16 47.54 -23.02 -16.65
C LEU A 16 46.01 -23.09 -16.50
N LYS A 17 45.41 -24.21 -16.95
CA LYS A 17 43.96 -24.45 -16.81
C LYS A 17 43.56 -24.53 -15.32
N THR A 18 44.38 -25.17 -14.49
CA THR A 18 44.15 -25.26 -13.04
C THR A 18 44.18 -23.89 -12.35
N HIS A 19 45.14 -23.03 -12.68
CA HIS A 19 45.23 -21.69 -12.08
C HIS A 19 44.04 -20.80 -12.47
N VAL A 20 43.58 -20.86 -13.72
CA VAL A 20 42.39 -20.11 -14.17
C VAL A 20 41.14 -20.52 -13.40
N ILE A 21 40.96 -21.82 -13.14
CA ILE A 21 39.82 -22.32 -12.36
C ILE A 21 39.88 -21.79 -10.92
N VAL A 22 41.06 -21.79 -10.29
CA VAL A 22 41.22 -21.27 -8.92
C VAL A 22 40.89 -19.78 -8.85
N TYR A 23 41.35 -18.97 -9.80
CA TYR A 23 41.00 -17.54 -9.84
C TYR A 23 39.51 -17.30 -10.10
N LEU A 24 38.88 -18.13 -10.94
CA LEU A 24 37.44 -18.07 -11.20
C LEU A 24 36.64 -18.31 -9.91
N PHE A 25 36.99 -19.34 -9.14
CA PHE A 25 36.36 -19.63 -7.85
C PHE A 25 36.65 -18.57 -6.79
N ALA A 26 37.87 -18.02 -6.77
CA ALA A 26 38.23 -16.93 -5.87
C ALA A 26 37.44 -15.65 -6.15
N LEU A 27 37.10 -15.37 -7.42
CA LEU A 27 36.23 -14.25 -7.80
C LEU A 27 34.74 -14.53 -7.56
N LEU A 28 34.33 -15.79 -7.49
CA LEU A 28 32.93 -16.16 -7.27
C LEU A 28 32.40 -15.64 -5.93
N ILE A 29 33.23 -15.72 -4.88
CA ILE A 29 32.89 -15.28 -3.52
C ILE A 29 32.60 -13.77 -3.44
N PRO A 30 33.50 -12.86 -3.89
CA PRO A 30 33.21 -11.43 -3.86
C PRO A 30 32.06 -11.04 -4.81
N VAL A 31 31.92 -11.70 -5.96
CA VAL A 31 30.80 -11.45 -6.88
C VAL A 31 29.46 -11.81 -6.23
N LEU A 32 29.37 -12.96 -5.55
CA LEU A 32 28.18 -13.36 -4.80
C LEU A 32 27.85 -12.36 -3.68
N LEU A 33 28.85 -11.84 -2.96
CA LEU A 33 28.64 -10.83 -1.92
C LEU A 33 28.10 -9.52 -2.49
N ILE A 34 28.64 -9.05 -3.62
CA ILE A 34 28.15 -7.85 -4.30
C ILE A 34 26.69 -8.03 -4.74
N ILE A 35 26.36 -9.18 -5.34
CA ILE A 35 24.97 -9.50 -5.75
C ILE A 35 24.03 -9.52 -4.55
N ASN A 36 24.46 -10.09 -3.42
CA ASN A 36 23.67 -10.10 -2.18
C ASN A 36 23.48 -8.69 -1.60
N ALA A 37 24.51 -7.86 -1.60
CA ALA A 37 24.42 -6.47 -1.12
C ALA A 37 23.47 -5.63 -1.98
N PHE A 38 23.51 -5.78 -3.31
CA PHE A 38 22.57 -5.12 -4.22
C PHE A 38 21.14 -5.61 -4.05
N GLN A 39 20.94 -6.91 -3.78
CA GLN A 39 19.61 -7.44 -3.45
C GLN A 39 19.09 -6.84 -2.14
N ALA A 40 19.93 -6.74 -1.10
CA ALA A 40 19.54 -6.16 0.18
C ALA A 40 19.05 -4.71 0.04
N ASP A 41 19.73 -3.87 -0.74
CA ASP A 41 19.30 -2.48 -0.99
C ASP A 41 17.93 -2.40 -1.71
N LYS A 42 17.69 -3.28 -2.69
CA LYS A 42 16.38 -3.36 -3.37
C LYS A 42 15.27 -3.89 -2.45
N PHE A 43 15.57 -4.87 -1.60
CA PHE A 43 14.61 -5.44 -0.67
C PHE A 43 14.22 -4.45 0.44
N THR A 44 15.13 -3.60 0.89
CA THR A 44 14.82 -2.54 1.86
C THR A 44 13.89 -1.49 1.25
N LYS A 45 14.19 -1.00 0.04
CA LYS A 45 13.33 -0.03 -0.66
C LYS A 45 11.92 -0.57 -0.92
N LEU A 46 11.80 -1.84 -1.28
CA LEU A 46 10.50 -2.47 -1.52
C LEU A 46 9.69 -2.67 -0.22
N ARG A 47 10.37 -2.88 0.91
CA ARG A 47 9.70 -2.97 2.22
C ARG A 47 9.15 -1.62 2.66
N ASP A 48 9.92 -0.56 2.49
CA ASP A 48 9.52 0.79 2.87
C ASP A 48 8.29 1.24 2.07
N GLU A 49 8.26 0.96 0.77
CA GLU A 49 7.11 1.28 -0.10
C GLU A 49 5.83 0.52 0.29
N VAL A 50 5.96 -0.75 0.71
CA VAL A 50 4.83 -1.55 1.21
C VAL A 50 4.33 -1.02 2.55
N GLU A 51 5.22 -0.57 3.44
CA GLU A 51 4.84 -0.01 4.73
C GLU A 51 4.12 1.34 4.58
N ASP A 52 4.57 2.18 3.66
CA ASP A 52 3.91 3.47 3.37
C ASP A 52 2.52 3.26 2.74
N MET A 53 2.39 2.31 1.80
CA MET A 53 1.08 1.93 1.25
C MET A 53 0.13 1.35 2.31
N GLN A 54 0.64 0.65 3.33
CA GLN A 54 -0.17 0.16 4.44
C GLN A 54 -0.67 1.29 5.33
N LYS A 55 0.17 2.30 5.61
CA LYS A 55 -0.24 3.50 6.36
C LYS A 55 -1.34 4.26 5.64
N GLU A 56 -1.21 4.43 4.32
CA GLU A 56 -2.20 5.14 3.51
C GLU A 56 -3.55 4.41 3.49
N GLN A 57 -3.54 3.06 3.42
CA GLN A 57 -4.76 2.26 3.49
C GLN A 57 -5.50 2.43 4.82
N VAL A 58 -4.78 2.47 5.94
CA VAL A 58 -5.39 2.67 7.26
C VAL A 58 -6.05 4.06 7.33
N GLU A 59 -5.34 5.10 6.87
CA GLU A 59 -5.87 6.47 6.83
C GLU A 59 -7.13 6.58 5.95
N MET A 60 -7.14 5.91 4.78
CA MET A 60 -8.31 5.87 3.90
C MET A 60 -9.50 5.15 4.54
N VAL A 61 -9.28 4.06 5.29
CA VAL A 61 -10.35 3.36 6.00
C VAL A 61 -10.93 4.23 7.12
N GLU A 62 -10.08 4.95 7.85
CA GLU A 62 -10.50 5.89 8.90
C GLU A 62 -11.40 6.99 8.31
N LYS A 63 -10.95 7.65 7.23
CA LYS A 63 -11.70 8.70 6.53
C LYS A 63 -13.03 8.18 5.97
N ASN A 64 -13.04 6.98 5.39
CA ASN A 64 -14.27 6.39 4.88
C ASN A 64 -15.29 6.11 6.01
N ARG A 65 -14.83 5.69 7.20
CA ARG A 65 -15.73 5.51 8.35
C ARG A 65 -16.35 6.82 8.80
N GLU A 66 -15.58 7.90 8.85
CA GLU A 66 -16.07 9.24 9.18
C GLU A 66 -17.13 9.72 8.19
N LEU A 67 -16.84 9.64 6.88
CA LEU A 67 -17.77 10.03 5.82
C LEU A 67 -19.08 9.22 5.86
N ILE A 68 -19.00 7.91 6.07
CA ILE A 68 -20.20 7.06 6.20
C ILE A 68 -21.04 7.49 7.41
N SER A 69 -20.40 7.87 8.52
CA SER A 69 -21.10 8.35 9.71
C SER A 69 -21.86 9.65 9.43
N GLU A 70 -21.21 10.62 8.79
CA GLU A 70 -21.85 11.90 8.41
C GLU A 70 -23.03 11.68 7.45
N ILE A 71 -22.84 10.86 6.41
CA ILE A 71 -23.90 10.50 5.46
C ILE A 71 -25.05 9.80 6.19
N SER A 72 -24.77 8.93 7.16
CA SER A 72 -25.81 8.24 7.93
C SER A 72 -26.64 9.22 8.77
N VAL A 73 -26.02 10.21 9.39
CA VAL A 73 -26.71 11.27 10.15
C VAL A 73 -27.60 12.09 9.22
N LEU A 74 -27.05 12.57 8.10
CA LEU A 74 -27.79 13.38 7.14
C LEU A 74 -28.98 12.61 6.55
N SER A 75 -28.73 11.40 6.06
CA SER A 75 -29.77 10.54 5.48
C SER A 75 -30.86 10.16 6.50
N SER A 76 -30.51 10.04 7.78
CA SER A 76 -31.47 9.81 8.86
C SER A 76 -32.36 11.04 9.08
N SER A 77 -31.79 12.25 9.08
CA SER A 77 -32.55 13.51 9.16
C SER A 77 -33.54 13.63 7.99
N ASP A 78 -33.07 13.46 6.76
CA ASP A 78 -33.92 13.52 5.57
C ASP A 78 -35.02 12.45 5.60
N ARG A 79 -34.70 11.26 6.14
CA ARG A 79 -35.70 10.19 6.30
C ARG A 79 -36.77 10.56 7.33
N ILE A 80 -36.37 11.15 8.45
CA ILE A 80 -37.31 11.62 9.50
C ILE A 80 -38.21 12.72 8.93
N GLU A 81 -37.65 13.69 8.20
CA GLU A 81 -38.42 14.77 7.57
C GLU A 81 -39.46 14.21 6.59
N ARG A 82 -39.07 13.28 5.72
CA ARG A 82 -40.01 12.64 4.78
C ARG A 82 -41.14 11.88 5.47
N ILE A 83 -40.85 11.15 6.55
CA ILE A 83 -41.87 10.41 7.32
C ILE A 83 -42.81 11.41 8.02
N ALA A 84 -42.25 12.47 8.61
CA ALA A 84 -43.03 13.52 9.26
C ALA A 84 -43.99 14.19 8.28
N GLU A 85 -43.51 14.56 7.08
CA GLU A 85 -44.34 15.22 6.07
C GLU A 85 -45.36 14.28 5.42
N ARG A 86 -44.97 13.07 5.01
CA ARG A 86 -45.86 12.19 4.24
C ARG A 86 -46.80 11.37 5.10
N ASP A 87 -46.29 10.75 6.15
CA ASP A 87 -47.03 9.75 6.92
C ASP A 87 -47.78 10.39 8.09
N LEU A 88 -47.19 11.44 8.66
CA LEU A 88 -47.77 12.16 9.80
C LEU A 88 -48.41 13.50 9.42
N GLY A 89 -48.29 13.93 8.15
CA GLY A 89 -48.85 15.20 7.66
C GLY A 89 -48.27 16.43 8.37
N MET A 90 -47.11 16.30 8.99
CA MET A 90 -46.46 17.38 9.73
C MET A 90 -45.92 18.41 8.75
N HIS A 91 -46.05 19.68 9.10
CA HIS A 91 -45.43 20.79 8.39
C HIS A 91 -44.75 21.71 9.39
N LYS A 92 -43.85 22.58 8.90
CA LYS A 92 -43.28 23.63 9.74
C LYS A 92 -44.40 24.49 10.32
N ALA A 93 -44.42 24.61 11.65
CA ALA A 93 -45.44 25.38 12.37
C ALA A 93 -45.33 26.86 12.00
N LYS A 94 -46.47 27.48 11.70
CA LYS A 94 -46.58 28.93 11.50
C LYS A 94 -46.63 29.63 12.86
N LYS A 95 -46.32 30.93 12.88
CA LYS A 95 -46.28 31.70 14.14
C LYS A 95 -47.60 31.66 14.91
N GLU A 96 -48.71 31.53 14.19
CA GLU A 96 -50.06 31.48 14.76
C GLU A 96 -50.37 30.15 15.47
N GLU A 97 -49.62 29.09 15.15
CA GLU A 97 -49.82 27.72 15.68
C GLU A 97 -48.96 27.45 16.93
N ILE A 98 -48.12 28.42 17.34
CA ILE A 98 -47.20 28.28 18.46
C ILE A 98 -47.87 28.73 19.76
N VAL A 99 -48.28 27.77 20.59
CA VAL A 99 -48.78 28.03 21.95
C VAL A 99 -47.61 28.02 22.94
N ARG A 100 -47.37 29.16 23.61
CA ARG A 100 -46.35 29.28 24.66
C ARG A 100 -47.00 29.15 26.03
N VAL A 101 -46.61 28.13 26.78
CA VAL A 101 -47.09 27.91 28.15
C VAL A 101 -45.99 28.35 29.12
N GLU A 102 -46.27 29.35 29.96
CA GLU A 102 -45.41 29.73 31.08
C GLU A 102 -45.81 28.93 32.32
N ILE A 103 -44.90 28.06 32.77
CA ILE A 103 -45.12 27.29 33.99
C ILE A 103 -44.69 28.16 35.17
N LYS A 104 -45.65 28.62 35.98
CA LYS A 104 -45.34 29.22 37.28
C LYS A 104 -44.79 28.12 38.20
N SER A 105 -43.47 28.16 38.45
CA SER A 105 -42.86 27.41 39.54
C SER A 105 -43.44 27.95 40.86
N LYS A 106 -43.97 27.05 41.68
CA LYS A 106 -44.66 27.34 42.95
C LYS A 106 -43.71 27.18 44.13
#